data_AF-A0A1V3RGF9-F1
#
_entry.id   AF-A0A1V3RGF9-F1
#
_cell.length_a   1.000
_cell.length_b   1.000
_cell.length_c   1.000
_cell.angle_alpha   90.00
_cell.angle_beta   90.00
_cell.angle_gamma   90.00
#
_symmetry.space_group_name_H-M   'P 1'
#
loop_
_entity.id
_entity.type
_entity.pdbx_description
1 polymer ?
#
loop_
_entity_poly.entity_id
_entity_poly.type
_entity_poly.pdbx_seq_one_letter_code
_entity_poly.pdbx_strand_id
1 'polypeptide(L)'
;MIDLLDFANKYADSFGLVVVVLLFMFERRFSRDSRRKDSFINWYLNFVVGKNIENLDMFFKNVEIEIIDKISLVAMPIENEQAIVQIKMDFISKFDSLKQKVNYNFFTLLSSLDTGLFDACLLVLNDIDDQVKICIDLKVGSGRDVEFDLGKFYGNKNKIYELLYRPIEKLD
;
A
#
# COMPACT_ATOMS: atom_id res chain seq x y z
N MET A 1 -64.40 -10.16 34.98
CA MET A 1 -63.78 -9.26 34.00
C MET A 1 -62.32 -9.18 34.44
N ILE A 2 -61.44 -9.94 33.80
CA ILE A 2 -60.00 -9.89 34.13
C ILE A 2 -59.55 -8.50 33.66
N ASP A 3 -59.11 -7.67 34.59
CA ASP A 3 -58.73 -6.30 34.32
C ASP A 3 -57.61 -6.29 33.28
N LEU A 4 -57.93 -5.80 32.08
CA LEU A 4 -56.97 -5.53 31.01
C LEU A 4 -55.84 -4.62 31.50
N LEU A 5 -56.11 -3.80 32.53
CA LEU A 5 -55.15 -2.96 33.23
C LEU A 5 -54.14 -3.78 34.06
N ASP A 6 -54.60 -4.80 34.79
CA ASP A 6 -53.74 -5.70 35.59
C ASP A 6 -52.90 -6.60 34.68
N PHE A 7 -53.44 -7.01 33.52
CA PHE A 7 -52.67 -7.71 32.51
C PHE A 7 -51.61 -6.77 31.90
N ALA A 8 -51.98 -5.56 31.46
CA ALA A 8 -51.06 -4.60 30.87
C ALA A 8 -49.91 -4.20 31.81
N ASN A 9 -50.19 -3.91 33.09
CA ASN A 9 -49.15 -3.56 34.07
C ASN A 9 -48.19 -4.72 34.35
N LYS A 10 -48.70 -5.96 34.44
CA LYS A 10 -47.89 -7.14 34.73
C LYS A 10 -46.94 -7.51 33.58
N TYR A 11 -47.33 -7.23 32.33
CA TYR A 11 -46.49 -7.43 31.17
C TYR A 11 -45.63 -6.20 30.82
N ALA A 12 -45.99 -4.98 31.22
CA ALA A 12 -45.22 -3.77 30.96
C ALA A 12 -43.83 -3.80 31.63
N ASP A 13 -43.77 -4.23 32.90
CA ASP A 13 -42.49 -4.39 33.62
C ASP A 13 -41.62 -5.50 33.00
N SER A 14 -42.26 -6.60 32.60
CA SER A 14 -41.59 -7.71 31.93
C SER A 14 -41.07 -7.31 30.54
N PHE A 15 -41.83 -6.50 29.79
CA PHE A 15 -41.47 -6.00 28.46
C PHE A 15 -40.33 -4.97 28.54
N GLY A 16 -40.37 -4.07 29.53
CA GLY A 16 -39.28 -3.13 29.80
C GLY A 16 -37.96 -3.85 30.10
N LEU A 17 -38.00 -4.92 30.89
CA LEU A 17 -36.83 -5.73 31.22
C LEU A 17 -36.26 -6.45 29.97
N VAL A 18 -37.12 -6.98 29.10
CA VAL A 18 -36.72 -7.58 27.81
C VAL A 18 -36.04 -6.55 26.90
N VAL A 19 -36.58 -5.33 26.80
CA VAL A 19 -35.99 -4.25 25.99
C VAL A 19 -34.61 -3.84 26.53
N VAL A 20 -34.45 -3.72 27.85
CA VAL A 20 -33.16 -3.37 28.47
C VAL A 20 -32.12 -4.48 28.23
N VAL A 21 -32.50 -5.75 28.35
CA VAL A 21 -31.60 -6.88 28.06
C VAL A 21 -31.18 -6.90 26.60
N LEU A 22 -32.11 -6.63 25.67
CA LEU A 22 -31.80 -6.52 24.24
C LEU A 22 -30.84 -5.36 23.96
N LEU A 23 -31.09 -4.17 24.51
CA LEU A 23 -30.20 -3.01 24.38
C LEU A 23 -28.80 -3.32 24.91
N PHE A 24 -28.71 -3.99 26.06
CA PHE A 24 -27.43 -4.40 26.64
C PHE A 24 -26.71 -5.45 25.79
N MET A 25 -27.43 -6.40 25.20
CA MET A 25 -26.86 -7.38 24.26
C MET A 25 -26.36 -6.69 22.98
N PHE A 26 -27.11 -5.72 22.45
CA PHE A 26 -26.71 -4.92 21.30
C PHE A 26 -25.45 -4.10 21.63
N GLU A 27 -25.47 -3.34 22.73
CA GLU A 27 -24.34 -2.51 23.18
C GLU A 27 -23.08 -3.37 23.40
N ARG A 28 -23.23 -4.55 24.01
CA ARG A 28 -22.13 -5.48 24.25
C ARG A 28 -21.60 -6.11 22.97
N ARG A 29 -22.45 -6.34 21.96
CA ARG A 29 -22.01 -6.81 20.64
C ARG A 29 -21.28 -5.71 19.87
N PHE A 30 -21.86 -4.51 19.83
CA PHE A 30 -21.23 -3.34 19.20
C PHE A 30 -19.89 -2.98 19.84
N SER A 31 -19.78 -2.98 21.17
CA SER A 31 -18.50 -2.67 21.83
C SER A 31 -17.44 -3.76 21.61
N ARG A 32 -17.85 -5.03 21.47
CA ARG A 32 -16.93 -6.12 21.13
C ARG A 32 -16.45 -6.04 19.69
N ASP A 33 -17.33 -5.68 18.77
CA ASP A 33 -17.00 -5.50 17.35
C ASP A 33 -16.14 -4.25 17.15
N SER A 34 -16.43 -3.13 17.82
CA SER A 34 -15.58 -1.93 17.85
C SER A 34 -14.18 -2.23 18.39
N ARG A 35 -14.06 -2.86 19.57
CA ARG A 35 -12.73 -3.20 20.12
C ARG A 35 -11.92 -4.14 19.21
N ARG A 36 -12.59 -5.03 18.50
CA ARG A 36 -11.95 -5.91 17.49
C ARG A 36 -11.49 -5.12 16.27
N LYS A 37 -12.31 -4.19 15.76
CA LYS A 37 -11.92 -3.26 14.70
C LYS A 37 -10.71 -2.43 15.12
N ASP A 38 -10.73 -1.82 16.31
CA ASP A 38 -9.62 -1.01 16.83
C ASP A 38 -8.33 -1.83 16.97
N SER A 39 -8.44 -3.07 17.46
CA SER A 39 -7.30 -3.98 17.59
C SER A 39 -6.73 -4.36 16.22
N PHE A 40 -7.58 -4.61 15.23
CA PHE A 40 -7.17 -4.88 13.85
C PHE A 40 -6.50 -3.66 13.22
N ILE A 41 -7.10 -2.47 13.34
CA ILE A 41 -6.54 -1.22 12.80
C ILE A 41 -5.16 -0.95 13.40
N ASN A 42 -5.03 -1.05 14.73
CA ASN A 42 -3.74 -0.86 15.40
C ASN A 42 -2.70 -1.90 14.97
N TRP A 43 -3.08 -3.17 14.83
CA TRP A 43 -2.19 -4.21 14.33
C TRP A 43 -1.77 -3.92 12.88
N TYR A 44 -2.73 -3.61 12.00
CA TYR A 44 -2.49 -3.37 10.59
C TYR A 44 -1.60 -2.12 10.36
N LEU A 45 -1.87 -1.03 11.07
CA LEU A 45 -1.03 0.18 11.02
C LEU A 45 0.41 -0.08 11.45
N ASN A 46 0.63 -0.81 12.56
CA ASN A 46 1.97 -1.01 13.09
C ASN A 46 2.78 -2.07 12.33
N PHE A 47 2.14 -3.17 11.90
CA PHE A 47 2.84 -4.32 11.35
C PHE A 47 2.79 -4.40 9.83
N VAL A 48 1.72 -3.87 9.21
CA VAL A 48 1.60 -3.81 7.75
C VAL A 48 2.04 -2.43 7.29
N VAL A 49 1.31 -1.36 7.61
CA VAL A 49 1.57 -0.04 7.03
C VAL A 49 2.94 0.53 7.42
N GLY A 50 3.26 0.61 8.72
CA GLY A 50 4.48 1.25 9.21
C GLY A 50 5.76 0.64 8.63
N LYS A 51 5.89 -0.69 8.69
CA LYS A 51 7.05 -1.41 8.11
C LYS A 51 7.16 -1.24 6.59
N ASN A 52 6.01 -1.20 5.93
CA ASN A 52 5.93 -1.11 4.48
C ASN A 52 6.25 0.29 3.96
N ILE A 53 5.85 1.34 4.68
CA ILE A 53 6.20 2.72 4.36
C ILE A 53 7.72 2.91 4.42
N GLU A 54 8.37 2.47 5.49
CA GLU A 54 9.83 2.61 5.65
C GLU A 54 10.61 1.92 4.52
N ASN A 55 10.20 0.69 4.16
CA ASN A 55 10.80 -0.05 3.05
C ASN A 55 10.59 0.64 1.70
N LEU A 56 9.39 1.18 1.46
CA LEU A 56 9.10 1.95 0.26
C LEU A 56 9.92 3.24 0.22
N ASP A 57 10.00 3.98 1.32
CA ASP A 57 10.81 5.20 1.41
C ASP A 57 12.27 4.95 1.04
N MET A 58 12.85 3.89 1.58
CA MET A 58 14.20 3.46 1.21
C MET A 58 14.30 3.07 -0.26
N PHE A 59 13.33 2.35 -0.80
CA PHE A 59 13.30 1.99 -2.22
C PHE A 59 13.29 3.21 -3.13
N PHE A 60 12.35 4.14 -2.92
CA PHE A 60 12.22 5.35 -3.73
C PHE A 60 13.51 6.19 -3.67
N LYS A 61 14.08 6.35 -2.47
CA LYS A 61 15.36 7.05 -2.28
C LYS A 61 16.53 6.36 -2.98
N ASN A 62 16.61 5.04 -2.91
CA ASN A 62 17.70 4.29 -3.55
C ASN A 62 17.57 4.32 -5.07
N VAL A 63 16.36 4.25 -5.62
CA VAL A 63 16.15 4.40 -7.08
C VAL A 63 16.55 5.80 -7.55
N GLU A 64 16.20 6.84 -6.80
CA GLU A 64 16.63 8.21 -7.09
C GLU A 64 18.15 8.32 -7.14
N ILE A 65 18.84 7.94 -6.06
CA ILE A 65 20.29 8.10 -5.94
C ILE A 65 21.07 7.15 -6.85
N GLU A 66 20.67 5.88 -6.93
CA GLU A 66 21.46 4.85 -7.63
C GLU A 66 21.18 4.76 -9.12
N ILE A 67 20.05 5.28 -9.57
CA ILE A 67 19.60 5.15 -10.96
C ILE A 67 19.35 6.51 -11.57
N ILE A 68 18.44 7.31 -11.02
CA ILE A 68 18.03 8.60 -11.64
C ILE A 68 19.19 9.60 -11.65
N ASP A 69 19.86 9.78 -10.53
CA ASP A 69 21.01 10.69 -10.44
C ASP A 69 22.16 10.18 -11.31
N LYS A 70 22.49 8.89 -11.22
CA LYS A 70 23.59 8.31 -11.98
C LYS A 70 23.35 8.29 -13.49
N ILE A 71 22.11 8.10 -13.93
CA ILE A 71 21.79 8.12 -15.36
C ILE A 71 21.83 9.52 -15.94
N SER A 72 21.46 10.54 -15.15
CA SER A 72 21.57 11.94 -15.56
C SER A 72 23.02 12.36 -15.79
N LEU A 73 23.98 11.74 -15.07
CA LEU A 73 25.42 11.99 -15.17
C LEU A 73 26.10 11.25 -16.34
N VAL A 74 25.38 10.38 -17.06
CA VAL A 74 25.95 9.68 -18.22
C VAL A 74 26.20 10.70 -19.35
N ALA A 75 27.47 10.99 -19.60
CA ALA A 75 27.89 11.86 -20.69
C ALA A 75 27.63 11.21 -22.06
N MET A 76 27.19 12.01 -23.02
CA MET A 76 26.82 11.55 -24.36
C MET A 76 27.57 12.32 -25.45
N PRO A 77 27.79 11.71 -26.64
CA PRO A 77 27.37 10.36 -27.05
C PRO A 77 28.38 9.25 -26.72
N ILE A 78 27.88 8.03 -26.48
CA ILE A 78 28.69 6.81 -26.38
C ILE A 78 28.70 6.16 -27.77
N GLU A 79 29.86 6.08 -28.42
CA GLU A 79 29.97 5.53 -29.79
C GLU A 79 30.01 3.99 -29.83
N ASN A 80 30.27 3.33 -28.71
CA ASN A 80 30.42 1.88 -28.63
C ASN A 80 29.10 1.21 -28.21
N GLU A 81 28.49 0.48 -29.15
CA GLU A 81 27.25 -0.28 -28.92
C GLU A 81 27.35 -1.30 -27.76
N GLN A 82 28.49 -1.98 -27.59
CA GLN A 82 28.69 -2.92 -26.48
C GLN A 82 28.71 -2.19 -25.13
N ALA A 83 29.30 -1.00 -25.08
CA ALA A 83 29.32 -0.18 -23.87
C ALA A 83 27.90 0.31 -23.51
N ILE A 84 27.10 0.70 -24.51
CA ILE A 84 25.68 1.06 -24.33
C ILE A 84 24.92 -0.11 -23.71
N VAL A 85 25.04 -1.30 -24.27
CA VAL A 85 24.35 -2.51 -23.77
C VAL A 85 24.76 -2.81 -22.33
N GLN A 86 26.06 -2.75 -22.01
CA GLN A 86 26.56 -3.02 -20.67
C GLN A 86 26.01 -2.03 -19.63
N ILE A 87 26.04 -0.73 -19.93
CA ILE A 87 25.52 0.31 -19.04
C ILE A 87 24.02 0.12 -18.79
N LYS A 88 23.24 -0.21 -19.83
CA LYS A 88 21.81 -0.50 -19.68
C LYS A 88 21.57 -1.70 -18.77
N MET A 89 22.29 -2.80 -18.98
CA MET A 89 22.17 -4.00 -18.15
C MET A 89 22.53 -3.72 -16.68
N ASP A 90 23.55 -2.89 -16.43
CA ASP A 90 23.96 -2.52 -15.08
C ASP A 90 22.87 -1.71 -14.36
N PHE A 91 22.19 -0.78 -15.04
CA PHE A 91 21.09 -0.03 -14.45
C PHE A 91 19.84 -0.89 -14.22
N ILE A 92 19.47 -1.71 -15.20
CA ILE A 92 18.31 -2.61 -15.10
C ILE A 92 18.52 -3.62 -13.96
N SER A 93 19.69 -4.25 -13.88
CA SER A 93 19.98 -5.22 -12.82
C SER A 93 19.99 -4.59 -11.42
N LYS A 94 20.46 -3.34 -11.28
CA LYS A 94 20.34 -2.59 -10.03
C LYS A 94 18.89 -2.32 -9.67
N PHE A 95 18.08 -1.87 -10.63
CA PHE A 95 16.65 -1.65 -10.40
C PHE A 95 15.96 -2.94 -9.95
N ASP A 96 16.19 -4.05 -10.64
CA ASP A 96 15.61 -5.35 -10.32
C ASP A 96 16.02 -5.82 -8.91
N SER A 97 17.28 -5.59 -8.51
CA SER A 97 17.76 -5.89 -7.15
C SER A 97 17.03 -5.07 -6.09
N LEU A 98 16.84 -3.77 -6.32
CA LEU A 98 16.08 -2.89 -5.42
C LEU A 98 14.60 -3.33 -5.33
N LYS A 99 13.98 -3.65 -6.47
CA LYS A 99 12.60 -4.15 -6.56
C LYS A 99 12.44 -5.49 -5.83
N GLN A 100 13.38 -6.41 -5.98
CA GLN A 100 13.36 -7.70 -5.26
C GLN A 100 13.45 -7.54 -3.75
N LYS A 101 14.29 -6.61 -3.23
CA LYS A 101 14.38 -6.33 -1.80
C LYS A 101 13.04 -5.84 -1.23
N VAL A 102 12.35 -4.97 -1.97
CA VAL A 102 10.98 -4.56 -1.61
C VAL A 102 10.07 -5.78 -1.67
N ASN A 103 10.02 -6.51 -2.78
CA ASN A 103 9.10 -7.63 -2.93
C ASN A 103 9.24 -8.68 -1.81
N TYR A 104 10.47 -9.02 -1.42
CA TYR A 104 10.72 -10.01 -0.37
C TYR A 104 10.21 -9.55 1.01
N ASN A 105 10.48 -8.30 1.37
CA ASN A 105 10.14 -7.74 2.68
C ASN A 105 8.68 -7.24 2.77
N PHE A 106 8.17 -6.67 1.69
CA PHE A 106 6.91 -5.94 1.61
C PHE A 106 5.74 -6.86 1.28
N PHE A 107 5.91 -7.72 0.28
CA PHE A 107 4.79 -8.44 -0.30
C PHE A 107 4.47 -9.79 0.34
N THR A 108 5.41 -10.40 1.07
CA THR A 108 5.13 -11.68 1.73
C THR A 108 4.00 -11.55 2.76
N LEU A 109 4.00 -10.47 3.54
CA LEU A 109 2.94 -10.17 4.51
C LEU A 109 1.66 -9.70 3.80
N LEU A 110 1.78 -8.79 2.83
CA LEU A 110 0.62 -8.23 2.11
C LEU A 110 -0.14 -9.29 1.30
N SER A 111 0.57 -10.16 0.57
CA SER A 111 -0.03 -11.24 -0.24
C SER A 111 -0.78 -12.27 0.59
N SER A 112 -0.36 -12.51 1.84
CA SER A 112 -1.08 -13.40 2.75
C SER A 112 -2.36 -12.79 3.33
N LEU A 113 -2.49 -11.46 3.28
CA LEU A 113 -3.61 -10.73 3.87
C LEU A 113 -4.65 -10.35 2.82
N ASP A 114 -4.21 -9.78 1.69
CA ASP A 114 -5.09 -9.33 0.62
C ASP A 114 -4.32 -9.40 -0.71
N THR A 115 -4.64 -10.42 -1.51
CA THR A 115 -4.05 -10.64 -2.84
C THR A 115 -4.40 -9.51 -3.80
N GLY A 116 -5.59 -8.93 -3.70
CA GLY A 116 -6.01 -7.82 -4.55
C GLY A 116 -5.25 -6.53 -4.25
N LEU A 117 -4.94 -6.28 -2.97
CA LEU A 117 -4.07 -5.17 -2.57
C LEU A 117 -2.63 -5.39 -3.04
N PHE A 118 -2.12 -6.61 -2.92
CA PHE A 118 -0.81 -7.01 -3.45
C PHE A 118 -0.71 -6.75 -4.96
N ASP A 119 -1.67 -7.22 -5.75
CA ASP A 119 -1.68 -7.05 -7.20
C ASP A 119 -1.73 -5.57 -7.59
N ALA A 120 -2.54 -4.76 -6.88
CA ALA A 120 -2.63 -3.32 -7.13
C ALA A 120 -1.30 -2.59 -6.89
N CYS A 121 -0.62 -2.89 -5.78
CA CYS A 121 0.69 -2.33 -5.49
C CYS A 121 1.75 -2.79 -6.52
N LEU A 122 1.69 -4.05 -6.96
CA LEU A 122 2.61 -4.60 -7.95
C LEU A 122 2.44 -3.94 -9.33
N LEU A 123 1.21 -3.61 -9.71
CA LEU A 123 0.94 -2.83 -10.93
C LEU A 123 1.61 -1.45 -10.88
N VAL A 124 1.56 -0.75 -9.74
CA VAL A 124 2.22 0.55 -9.60
C VAL A 124 3.75 0.42 -9.67
N LEU A 125 4.32 -0.62 -9.05
CA LEU A 125 5.76 -0.89 -9.14
C LEU A 125 6.21 -1.24 -10.56
N ASN A 126 5.36 -1.91 -11.35
CA ASN A 126 5.65 -2.19 -12.76
C ASN A 126 5.59 -0.92 -13.63
N ASP A 127 4.68 0.02 -13.36
CA ASP A 127 4.68 1.33 -14.06
C ASP A 127 5.95 2.14 -13.75
N ILE A 128 6.50 2.02 -12.54
CA ILE A 128 7.81 2.62 -12.19
C ILE A 128 8.94 1.94 -12.97
N ASP A 129 8.93 0.61 -13.04
CA ASP A 129 9.92 -0.18 -13.79
C ASP A 129 9.97 0.23 -15.27
N ASP A 130 8.80 0.34 -15.89
CA ASP A 130 8.67 0.77 -17.28
C ASP A 130 9.21 2.19 -17.49
N GLN A 131 8.92 3.13 -16.57
CA GLN A 131 9.45 4.50 -16.62
C GLN A 131 10.98 4.54 -16.56
N VAL A 132 11.57 3.76 -15.64
CA VAL A 132 13.03 3.69 -15.47
C VAL A 132 13.67 3.12 -16.74
N LYS A 133 13.13 2.02 -17.28
CA LYS A 133 13.63 1.40 -18.52
C LYS A 133 13.55 2.34 -19.72
N ILE A 134 12.42 3.04 -19.89
CA ILE A 134 12.25 4.03 -20.96
C ILE A 134 13.28 5.15 -20.82
N CYS A 135 13.49 5.68 -19.62
CA CYS A 135 14.49 6.72 -19.39
C CYS A 135 15.90 6.24 -19.73
N ILE A 136 16.25 5.00 -19.34
CA ILE A 136 17.52 4.36 -19.69
C ILE A 136 17.69 4.23 -21.20
N ASP A 137 16.66 3.78 -21.91
CA ASP A 137 16.72 3.59 -23.35
C ASP A 137 16.86 4.92 -24.11
N LEU A 138 16.18 5.97 -23.65
CA LEU A 138 16.22 7.28 -24.28
C LEU A 138 17.55 7.99 -24.02
N LYS A 139 18.02 7.97 -22.76
CA LYS A 139 19.31 8.57 -22.39
C LYS A 139 20.45 7.74 -22.99
N VAL A 140 20.72 6.56 -22.47
CA VAL A 140 21.90 5.75 -22.85
C VAL A 140 21.82 5.23 -24.29
N GLY A 141 20.62 4.86 -24.77
CA GLY A 141 20.46 4.25 -26.09
C GLY A 141 20.30 5.21 -27.26
N SER A 142 19.66 6.36 -27.05
CA SER A 142 19.31 7.28 -28.15
C SER A 142 20.12 8.57 -28.18
N GLY A 143 21.00 8.84 -27.21
CA GLY A 143 21.70 10.13 -27.20
C GLY A 143 20.82 11.31 -26.75
N ARG A 144 19.57 11.05 -26.34
CA ARG A 144 18.62 12.12 -26.03
C ARG A 144 18.77 12.61 -24.60
N ASP A 145 18.83 13.92 -24.43
CA ASP A 145 18.78 14.54 -23.12
C ASP A 145 17.34 14.53 -22.61
N VAL A 146 16.99 13.45 -21.90
CA VAL A 146 15.66 13.26 -21.30
C VAL A 146 15.82 13.32 -19.79
N GLU A 147 15.03 14.19 -19.16
CA GLU A 147 14.91 14.28 -17.71
C GLU A 147 13.89 13.24 -17.22
N PHE A 148 14.20 12.58 -16.11
CA PHE A 148 13.29 11.63 -15.51
C PHE A 148 12.15 12.36 -14.80
N ASP A 149 10.91 11.93 -15.02
CA ASP A 149 9.73 12.57 -14.40
C ASP A 149 9.62 12.19 -12.91
N LEU A 150 10.31 12.95 -12.06
CA LEU A 150 10.25 12.82 -10.62
C LEU A 150 8.83 13.04 -10.08
N GLY A 151 8.03 13.89 -10.73
CA GLY A 151 6.65 14.14 -10.33
C GLY A 151 5.79 12.89 -10.44
N LYS A 152 5.88 12.18 -11.58
CA LYS A 152 5.18 10.91 -11.79
C LYS A 152 5.72 9.81 -10.87
N PHE A 153 7.01 9.77 -10.63
CA PHE A 153 7.65 8.81 -9.73
C PHE A 153 7.18 8.95 -8.28
N TYR A 154 7.20 10.17 -7.72
CA TYR A 154 6.67 10.43 -6.39
C TYR A 154 5.13 10.33 -6.34
N GLY A 155 4.43 10.60 -7.45
CA GLY A 155 3.01 10.31 -7.59
C GLY A 155 2.71 8.81 -7.44
N ASN A 156 3.54 7.94 -8.01
CA ASN A 156 3.40 6.49 -7.85
C ASN A 156 3.70 6.02 -6.42
N LYS A 157 4.66 6.64 -5.72
CA LYS A 157 4.86 6.44 -4.28
C LYS A 157 3.57 6.68 -3.48
N ASN A 158 2.92 7.81 -3.72
CA ASN A 158 1.69 8.18 -3.02
C ASN A 158 0.54 7.22 -3.32
N LYS A 159 0.39 6.74 -4.57
CA LYS A 159 -0.61 5.71 -4.92
C LYS A 159 -0.41 4.43 -4.11
N ILE A 160 0.83 4.00 -3.90
CA ILE A 160 1.10 2.81 -3.08
C ILE A 160 0.69 3.06 -1.62
N TYR A 161 0.95 4.26 -1.08
CA TYR A 161 0.49 4.61 0.26
C TYR A 161 -1.03 4.60 0.38
N GLU A 162 -1.75 5.25 -0.54
CA GLU A 162 -3.21 5.23 -0.58
C GLU A 162 -3.76 3.79 -0.60
N LEU A 163 -3.15 2.92 -1.43
CA LEU A 163 -3.51 1.51 -1.48
C LEU A 163 -3.30 0.82 -0.12
N LEU A 164 -2.17 1.06 0.55
CA LEU A 164 -1.88 0.48 1.87
C LEU A 164 -2.88 0.92 2.94
N TYR A 165 -3.38 2.15 2.91
CA TYR A 165 -4.36 2.67 3.88
C TYR A 165 -5.80 2.28 3.58
N ARG A 166 -6.15 1.95 2.33
CA ARG A 166 -7.52 1.59 1.89
C ARG A 166 -8.24 0.56 2.77
N PRO A 167 -7.61 -0.52 3.29
CA PRO A 167 -8.32 -1.49 4.14
C PRO A 167 -8.81 -0.90 5.46
N ILE A 168 -8.17 0.16 5.95
CA ILE A 168 -8.60 0.89 7.16
C ILE A 168 -9.78 1.81 6.82
N GLU A 169 -9.70 2.52 5.69
CA GLU A 169 -10.77 3.45 5.25
C GLU A 169 -12.11 2.75 5.00
N LYS A 170 -12.09 1.45 4.68
CA LYS A 170 -13.30 0.63 4.50
C LYS A 170 -13.94 0.16 5.82
N LEU A 171 -13.26 0.34 6.95
CA LEU A 171 -13.73 -0.11 8.27
C LEU A 171 -14.48 0.98 9.04
N ASP A 172 -14.32 2.24 8.64
CA ASP A 172 -15.09 3.42 9.04
C ASP A 172 -16.44 3.47 8.32
#